data_AF-A0A3C1LAV4-F1
#
_entry.id   AF-A0A3C1LAV4-F1
#
_cell.length_a   1.000
_cell.length_b   1.000
_cell.length_c   1.000
_cell.angle_alpha   90.00
_cell.angle_beta   90.00
_cell.angle_gamma   90.00
#
_symmetry.space_group_name_H-M   'P 1'
#
loop_
_entity.id
_entity.type
_entity.pdbx_description
1 polymer ?
#
loop_
_entity_poly.entity_id
_entity_poly.type
_entity_poly.pdbx_seq_one_letter_code
_entity_poly.pdbx_strand_id
1 'polypeptide(L)'
;MTITETHLNAEEQQVADLVDALLTEFPPKQVDAVTFLGAQFDKGLAWVHFPVGHGGLGLNPQLQKLINETIYAQGAPNPMYRNPTA
;
A
#
# COMPACT_ATOMS: atom_id res chain seq x y z
N MET A 1 -22.19 -1.88 -19.20
CA MET A 1 -21.42 -1.90 -17.94
C MET A 1 -19.99 -1.60 -18.34
N THR A 2 -19.50 -0.37 -18.16
CA THR A 2 -18.16 0.03 -18.68
C THR A 2 -17.47 1.12 -17.85
N ILE A 3 -18.10 1.61 -16.78
CA ILE A 3 -17.54 2.70 -15.96
C ILE A 3 -16.61 2.15 -14.87
N THR A 4 -16.85 0.92 -14.40
CA THR A 4 -16.08 0.33 -13.27
C THR A 4 -14.70 -0.20 -13.69
N GLU A 5 -14.58 -0.85 -14.85
CA GLU A 5 -13.30 -1.44 -15.32
C GLU A 5 -12.25 -0.37 -15.65
N THR A 6 -12.65 0.74 -16.29
CA THR A 6 -11.71 1.82 -16.63
C THR A 6 -11.21 2.54 -15.36
N HIS A 7 -12.06 2.65 -14.34
CA HIS A 7 -11.71 3.29 -13.08
C HIS A 7 -10.73 2.42 -12.28
N LEU A 8 -10.97 1.10 -12.21
CA LEU A 8 -10.05 0.17 -11.55
C LEU A 8 -8.65 0.25 -12.16
N ASN A 9 -8.53 0.24 -13.49
CA ASN A 9 -7.21 0.29 -14.15
C ASN A 9 -6.44 1.58 -13.81
N ALA A 10 -7.12 2.71 -13.67
CA ALA A 10 -6.49 3.98 -13.29
C ALA A 10 -6.07 3.99 -11.81
N GLU A 11 -6.90 3.44 -10.93
CA GLU A 11 -6.58 3.29 -9.51
C GLU A 11 -5.43 2.30 -9.28
N GLU A 12 -5.42 1.17 -10.01
CA GLU A 12 -4.35 0.17 -10.01
C GLU A 12 -3.01 0.79 -10.45
N GLN A 13 -3.02 1.57 -11.52
CA GLN A 13 -1.83 2.26 -12.00
C GLN A 13 -1.31 3.26 -10.96
N GLN A 14 -2.20 4.11 -10.41
CA GLN A 14 -1.82 5.05 -9.35
C GLN A 14 -1.22 4.33 -8.13
N VAL A 15 -1.81 3.21 -7.73
CA VAL A 15 -1.32 2.40 -6.62
C VAL A 15 0.05 1.79 -6.94
N ALA A 16 0.24 1.27 -8.15
CA ALA A 16 1.51 0.71 -8.59
C ALA A 16 2.63 1.76 -8.58
N ASP A 17 2.37 2.98 -9.08
CA ASP A 17 3.32 4.09 -9.07
C ASP A 17 3.69 4.50 -7.63
N LEU A 18 2.72 4.55 -6.71
CA LEU A 18 2.97 4.85 -5.31
C LEU A 18 3.76 3.75 -4.59
N VAL A 19 3.48 2.48 -4.90
CA VAL A 19 4.22 1.34 -4.35
C VAL A 19 5.66 1.34 -4.86
N ASP A 20 5.89 1.61 -6.14
CA ASP A 20 7.25 1.73 -6.69
C ASP A 20 8.02 2.88 -6.05
N ALA A 21 7.39 4.04 -5.88
CA ALA A 21 7.97 5.17 -5.17
C ALA A 21 8.31 4.81 -3.70
N LEU A 22 7.42 4.10 -3.01
CA LEU A 22 7.67 3.60 -1.65
C LEU A 22 8.89 2.68 -1.61
N LEU A 23 8.98 1.72 -2.52
CA LEU A 23 10.07 0.74 -2.55
C LEU A 23 11.41 1.37 -2.96
N THR A 24 11.37 2.38 -3.82
CA THR A 24 12.56 3.14 -4.27
C THR A 24 13.08 4.06 -3.17
N GLU A 25 12.19 4.81 -2.51
CA GLU A 25 12.56 5.74 -1.43
C GLU A 25 12.89 5.02 -0.13
N PHE A 26 12.13 3.97 0.20
CA PHE A 26 12.23 3.21 1.45
C PHE A 26 12.34 1.72 1.15
N PRO A 27 13.53 1.23 0.74
CA PRO A 27 13.70 -0.18 0.43
C PRO A 27 13.49 -1.02 1.70
N PRO A 28 12.55 -1.99 1.73
CA PRO A 28 12.16 -2.70 2.94
C PRO A 28 13.29 -3.53 3.58
N LYS A 29 14.36 -3.79 2.83
CA LYS A 29 15.57 -4.49 3.30
C LYS A 29 16.65 -3.55 3.84
N GLN A 30 16.52 -2.24 3.61
CA GLN A 30 17.50 -1.23 3.99
C GLN A 30 17.02 -0.35 5.13
N VAL A 31 15.70 -0.07 5.20
CA VAL A 31 15.11 0.70 6.30
C VAL A 31 14.51 -0.22 7.36
N ASP A 32 14.41 0.28 8.59
CA ASP A 32 13.69 -0.43 9.63
C ASP A 32 12.18 -0.44 9.33
N ALA A 33 11.49 -1.41 9.94
CA ALA A 33 10.07 -1.60 9.68
C ALA A 33 9.18 -0.45 10.17
N VAL A 34 9.59 0.33 11.18
CA VAL A 34 8.78 1.48 11.63
C VAL A 34 8.85 2.59 10.58
N THR A 35 10.05 2.87 10.06
CA THR A 35 10.25 3.81 8.96
C THR A 35 9.48 3.39 7.70
N PHE A 36 9.55 2.11 7.32
CA PHE A 36 8.80 1.61 6.17
C PHE A 36 7.28 1.74 6.36
N LEU A 37 6.75 1.31 7.50
CA LEU A 37 5.31 1.39 7.79
C LEU A 37 4.82 2.84 7.91
N GLY A 38 5.65 3.74 8.44
CA GLY A 38 5.38 5.18 8.46
C GLY A 38 5.25 5.74 7.05
N ALA A 39 6.23 5.46 6.18
CA ALA A 39 6.18 5.89 4.78
C ALA A 39 5.00 5.26 4.01
N GLN A 40 4.66 3.99 4.30
CA GLN A 40 3.48 3.33 3.75
C GLN A 40 2.18 4.06 4.17
N PHE A 41 2.09 4.47 5.43
CA PHE A 41 0.96 5.24 5.95
C PHE A 41 0.90 6.64 5.30
N ASP A 42 2.01 7.36 5.24
CA ASP A 42 2.09 8.70 4.66
C ASP A 42 1.70 8.73 3.18
N LYS A 43 2.04 7.67 2.43
CA LYS A 43 1.65 7.51 1.02
C LYS A 43 0.21 6.97 0.83
N GLY A 44 -0.52 6.70 1.92
CA GLY A 44 -1.90 6.19 1.86
C GLY A 44 -2.01 4.72 1.45
N LEU A 45 -0.92 3.96 1.55
CA LEU A 45 -0.83 2.54 1.16
C LEU A 45 -0.99 1.59 2.35
N ALA A 46 -1.21 2.11 3.57
CA ALA A 46 -1.44 1.27 4.74
C ALA A 46 -2.78 0.53 4.57
N TRP A 47 -3.86 1.28 4.37
CA TRP A 47 -5.22 0.77 4.22
C TRP A 47 -5.96 1.63 3.18
N VAL A 48 -5.91 1.20 1.92
CA VAL A 48 -6.26 1.99 0.74
C VAL A 48 -7.69 2.56 0.75
N HIS A 49 -8.63 1.91 1.43
CA HIS A 49 -10.04 2.34 1.52
C HIS A 49 -10.28 3.44 2.55
N PHE A 50 -9.34 3.72 3.46
CA PHE A 50 -9.46 4.88 4.34
C PHE A 50 -9.30 6.18 3.54
N PRO A 51 -9.86 7.30 4.02
CA PRO A 51 -9.69 8.58 3.37
C PRO A 51 -8.21 9.04 3.37
N VAL A 52 -7.89 9.90 2.40
CA VAL A 52 -6.59 10.58 2.30
C VAL A 52 -6.26 11.25 3.64
N GLY A 53 -5.02 11.08 4.09
CA GLY A 53 -4.54 11.58 5.38
C GLY A 53 -4.79 10.65 6.59
N HIS A 54 -5.48 9.51 6.39
CA HIS A 54 -5.70 8.49 7.42
C HIS A 54 -5.00 7.15 7.07
N GLY A 55 -3.96 7.19 6.23
CA GLY A 55 -3.29 5.98 5.78
C GLY A 55 -3.95 5.27 4.61
N GLY A 56 -4.92 5.92 3.95
CA GLY A 56 -5.61 5.41 2.76
C GLY A 56 -5.74 6.45 1.66
N LEU A 57 -6.31 6.04 0.53
CA LEU A 57 -6.55 6.88 -0.65
C LEU A 57 -8.05 6.97 -1.02
N GLY A 58 -8.92 6.35 -0.22
CA GLY A 58 -10.35 6.25 -0.47
C GLY A 58 -10.71 5.32 -1.63
N LEU A 59 -9.82 4.39 -2.00
CA LEU A 59 -9.99 3.52 -3.17
C LEU A 59 -10.63 2.18 -2.78
N ASN A 60 -10.90 1.37 -3.81
CA ASN A 60 -11.46 0.05 -3.63
C ASN A 60 -10.57 -0.86 -2.74
N PRO A 61 -11.11 -1.49 -1.68
CA PRO A 61 -10.35 -2.39 -0.81
C PRO A 61 -9.74 -3.60 -1.52
N GLN A 62 -10.21 -3.96 -2.73
CA GLN A 62 -9.59 -5.02 -3.54
C GLN A 62 -8.13 -4.70 -3.91
N LEU A 63 -7.80 -3.41 -4.07
CA LEU A 63 -6.44 -2.96 -4.37
C LEU A 63 -5.47 -3.20 -3.20
N GLN A 64 -5.98 -3.30 -1.97
CA GLN A 64 -5.16 -3.61 -0.80
C GLN A 64 -4.44 -4.96 -0.97
N LYS A 65 -5.09 -5.93 -1.60
CA LYS A 65 -4.50 -7.25 -1.85
C LYS A 65 -3.30 -7.13 -2.78
N LEU A 66 -3.45 -6.37 -3.87
CA LEU A 66 -2.39 -6.11 -4.84
C LEU A 66 -1.18 -5.43 -4.16
N ILE A 67 -1.44 -4.36 -3.39
CA ILE A 67 -0.40 -3.62 -2.63
C ILE A 67 0.39 -4.59 -1.75
N ASN A 68 -0.32 -5.36 -0.92
CA ASN A 68 0.29 -6.30 0.01
C ASN A 68 1.14 -7.34 -0.73
N GLU A 69 0.64 -7.94 -1.81
CA GLU A 69 1.38 -8.92 -2.61
C GLU A 69 2.66 -8.31 -3.20
N THR A 70 2.60 -7.10 -3.75
CA THR A 70 3.76 -6.41 -4.34
C THR A 70 4.82 -6.06 -3.30
N ILE A 71 4.43 -5.46 -2.16
CA ILE A 71 5.39 -5.08 -1.12
C ILE A 71 5.99 -6.31 -0.43
N TYR A 72 5.19 -7.36 -0.18
CA TYR A 72 5.69 -8.61 0.43
C TYR A 72 6.62 -9.38 -0.50
N ALA A 73 6.40 -9.36 -1.82
CA ALA A 73 7.34 -9.92 -2.78
C ALA A 73 8.74 -9.28 -2.69
N GLN A 74 8.82 -8.01 -2.27
CA GLN A 74 10.08 -7.29 -2.05
C GLN A 74 10.66 -7.48 -0.65
N GLY A 75 9.98 -8.22 0.23
CA GLY A 75 10.40 -8.46 1.60
C GLY A 75 9.95 -7.38 2.59
N ALA A 76 8.86 -6.65 2.28
CA ALA A 76 8.28 -5.69 3.21
C ALA A 76 7.86 -6.34 4.53
N PRO A 77 8.06 -5.63 5.66
CA PRO A 77 7.61 -6.10 6.97
C PRO A 77 6.09 -6.16 7.00
N ASN A 78 5.54 -7.29 7.46
CA ASN A 78 4.10 -7.44 7.62
C ASN A 78 3.65 -6.86 8.97
N PRO A 79 2.79 -5.83 9.00
CA PRO A 79 2.33 -5.21 10.24
C PRO A 79 1.42 -6.14 11.07
N MET A 80 0.72 -7.09 10.45
CA MET A 80 -0.17 -8.03 11.16
C MET A 80 0.61 -8.99 12.07
N TYR A 81 1.82 -9.40 11.69
CA TYR A 81 2.67 -10.25 12.54
C TYR A 81 3.30 -9.50 13.72
N ARG A 82 3.23 -8.16 13.73
CA ARG A 82 3.74 -7.33 14.82
C ARG A 82 2.68 -6.93 15.83
N ASN A 83 1.40 -7.19 15.58
CA ASN A 83 0.34 -6.91 16.54
C ASN A 83 -0.10 -8.21 17.23
N PRO A 84 0.34 -8.51 18.47
CA PRO A 84 0.08 -9.78 19.15
C PRO A 84 -1.38 -9.95 19.63
N THR A 85 -2.36 -9.33 18.97
CA THR A 85 -3.77 -9.29 19.39
C THR A 85 -4.79 -9.49 18.26
N ALA A 86 -4.35 -9.90 17.06
CA ALA A 86 -5.25 -10.30 15.97
C ALA A 86 -5.60 -11.79 16.03
#